data_AF-A0A5N9G235-F1
#
_entry.id   AF-A0A5N9G235-F1
#
_cell.length_a   1.000
_cell.length_b   1.000
_cell.length_c   1.000
_cell.angle_alpha   90.00
_cell.angle_beta   90.00
_cell.angle_gamma   90.00
#
_symmetry.space_group_name_H-M   'P 1'
#
loop_
_entity.id
_entity.type
_entity.pdbx_description
1 polymer ?
#
loop_
_entity_poly.entity_id
_entity_poly.type
_entity_poly.pdbx_seq_one_letter_code
_entity_poly.pdbx_strand_id
1 'polypeptide(L)'
;MRKNLFSPILVVVAMSSIVGCAQPPTEVVEAARSRVASVAAEGAVYAADEYGEAQAAVGRMDAEVAAQAERFALTRAYERTIELAGLTETAADEVERAIDVEKQRLRTQATQMVADAERAVTDARQAVAELPEDEASSFLNDVAGAEASVAAANEALARDE
;
A
#
# COMPACT_ATOMS: atom_id res chain seq x y z
N MET A 1 30.43 -32.33 26.18
CA MET A 1 30.91 -31.04 26.69
C MET A 1 29.95 -29.96 26.22
N ARG A 2 29.23 -29.34 27.15
CA ARG A 2 28.29 -28.23 26.92
C ARG A 2 29.07 -26.93 26.77
N LYS A 3 28.73 -26.12 25.77
CA LYS A 3 28.90 -24.67 25.79
C LYS A 3 27.69 -24.05 25.09
N ASN A 4 26.64 -23.83 25.88
CA ASN A 4 25.64 -22.79 25.63
C ASN A 4 26.34 -21.44 25.83
N LEU A 5 25.98 -20.41 25.06
CA LEU A 5 25.81 -19.02 25.51
C LEU A 5 25.29 -18.21 24.30
N PHE A 6 23.97 -18.07 24.20
CA PHE A 6 23.25 -16.81 24.50
C PHE A 6 23.53 -15.70 23.47
N SER A 7 22.63 -15.63 22.49
CA SER A 7 22.34 -14.44 21.69
C SER A 7 21.77 -13.35 22.60
N PRO A 8 22.33 -12.13 22.63
CA PRO A 8 21.63 -10.98 23.14
C PRO A 8 20.97 -10.23 21.98
N ILE A 9 19.66 -10.42 21.89
CA ILE A 9 18.72 -9.41 21.41
C ILE A 9 19.06 -8.10 22.12
N LEU A 10 19.63 -7.14 21.41
CA LEU A 10 19.89 -5.79 21.91
C LEU A 10 18.63 -4.94 21.69
N VAL A 11 17.65 -5.13 22.57
CA VAL A 11 16.61 -4.14 22.87
C VAL A 11 17.33 -2.94 23.49
N VAL A 12 17.47 -1.85 22.74
CA VAL A 12 17.85 -0.55 23.29
C VAL A 12 16.56 0.22 23.52
N VAL A 13 15.98 0.00 24.70
CA VAL A 13 14.93 0.86 25.27
C VAL A 13 15.59 1.86 26.21
N ALA A 14 15.46 3.12 25.82
CA ALA A 14 15.35 4.36 26.60
C ALA A 14 16.08 4.48 27.95
N MET A 15 17.02 5.44 28.03
CA MET A 15 17.09 6.38 29.16
C MET A 15 18.06 7.55 28.84
N SER A 16 17.52 8.67 28.33
CA SER A 16 18.22 9.95 28.31
C SER A 16 17.27 11.04 28.79
N SER A 17 17.09 11.12 30.11
CA SER A 17 16.49 12.27 30.77
C SER A 17 17.56 13.32 31.01
N ILE A 18 17.58 14.38 30.19
CA ILE A 18 18.20 15.66 30.55
C ILE A 18 17.11 16.72 30.43
N VAL A 19 16.62 17.16 31.59
CA VAL A 19 15.81 18.38 31.74
C VAL A 19 16.73 19.57 31.45
N GLY A 20 16.36 20.44 30.51
CA GLY A 20 16.96 21.77 30.39
C GLY A 20 17.48 22.20 29.02
N CYS A 21 16.74 21.93 27.95
CA CYS A 21 16.58 22.77 26.76
C CYS A 21 15.52 22.03 25.92
N ALA A 22 14.27 22.50 25.93
CA ALA A 22 13.17 21.91 25.17
C ALA A 22 13.41 22.09 23.67
N GLN A 23 14.32 21.29 23.12
CA GLN A 23 14.63 21.27 21.70
C GLN A 23 13.51 20.48 21.00
N PRO A 24 12.97 20.98 19.87
CA PRO A 24 11.92 20.28 19.13
C PRO A 24 12.34 18.85 18.78
N PRO A 25 11.40 17.87 18.80
CA PRO A 25 11.66 16.47 18.46
C PRO A 25 11.74 16.29 16.94
N THR A 26 12.67 16.98 16.29
CA THR A 26 12.79 17.06 14.83
C THR A 26 12.95 15.69 14.19
N GLU A 27 13.77 14.80 14.78
CA GLU A 27 14.00 13.46 14.22
C GLU A 27 12.71 12.64 14.15
N VAL A 28 11.87 12.70 15.19
CA VAL A 28 10.61 11.95 15.26
C VAL A 28 9.58 12.52 14.27
N VAL A 29 9.50 13.85 14.15
CA VAL A 29 8.61 14.52 13.20
C VAL A 29 8.98 14.19 11.75
N GLU A 30 10.27 14.26 11.42
CA GLU A 30 10.74 13.96 10.07
C GLU A 30 10.62 12.47 9.73
N ALA A 31 10.85 11.57 10.71
CA ALA A 31 10.59 10.15 10.53
C ALA A 31 9.11 9.88 10.19
N ALA A 32 8.19 10.47 10.94
CA ALA A 32 6.75 10.34 10.70
C ALA A 32 6.33 10.90 9.32
N ARG A 33 6.86 12.06 8.93
CA ARG A 33 6.62 12.63 7.58
C ARG A 33 7.15 11.69 6.49
N SER A 34 8.35 11.15 6.69
CA SER A 34 8.98 10.23 5.75
C SER A 34 8.16 8.94 5.57
N ARG A 35 7.56 8.39 6.64
CA ARG A 35 6.68 7.22 6.55
C ARG A 35 5.45 7.47 5.66
N VAL A 36 4.80 8.63 5.80
CA VAL A 36 3.66 8.98 4.92
C VAL A 36 4.13 9.26 3.49
N ALA A 37 5.30 9.88 3.32
CA ALA A 37 5.86 10.12 1.99
C ALA A 37 6.25 8.82 1.26
N SER A 38 6.73 7.79 1.98
CA SER A 38 7.13 6.52 1.36
C SER A 38 5.96 5.75 0.74
N VAL A 39 4.74 5.96 1.23
CA VAL A 39 3.53 5.31 0.71
C VAL A 39 2.78 6.14 -0.32
N ALA A 40 3.24 7.35 -0.64
CA ALA A 40 2.47 8.32 -1.43
C ALA A 40 2.10 7.85 -2.84
N ALA A 41 3.05 7.23 -3.54
CA ALA A 41 2.84 6.82 -4.93
C ALA A 41 1.76 5.74 -5.06
N GLU A 42 1.74 4.79 -4.13
CA GLU A 42 0.78 3.69 -4.13
C GLU A 42 -0.49 4.04 -3.38
N GLY A 43 -0.40 4.77 -2.28
CA GLY A 43 -1.54 5.23 -1.50
C GLY A 43 -2.49 6.10 -2.33
N ALA A 44 -1.96 7.00 -3.17
CA ALA A 44 -2.79 7.79 -4.07
C ALA A 44 -3.56 6.96 -5.13
N VAL A 45 -3.12 5.73 -5.41
CA VAL A 45 -3.71 4.87 -6.45
C VAL A 45 -4.63 3.81 -5.85
N TYR A 46 -4.21 3.16 -4.77
CA TYR A 46 -4.86 1.98 -4.21
C TYR A 46 -5.55 2.22 -2.86
N ALA A 47 -5.27 3.34 -2.17
CA ALA A 47 -5.78 3.64 -0.83
C ALA A 47 -5.97 5.16 -0.64
N ALA A 48 -6.68 5.80 -1.58
CA ALA A 48 -6.72 7.26 -1.67
C ALA A 48 -7.35 7.91 -0.43
N ASP A 49 -8.34 7.25 0.18
CA ASP A 49 -9.02 7.75 1.37
C ASP A 49 -8.08 7.69 2.59
N GLU A 50 -7.48 6.53 2.88
CA GLU A 50 -6.51 6.34 3.96
C GLU A 50 -5.28 7.24 3.76
N TYR A 51 -4.82 7.42 2.52
CA TYR A 51 -3.70 8.32 2.22
C TYR A 51 -4.09 9.79 2.44
N GLY A 52 -5.33 10.17 2.20
CA GLY A 52 -5.88 11.47 2.59
C GLY A 52 -5.85 11.66 4.11
N GLU A 53 -6.22 10.65 4.88
CA GLU A 53 -6.19 10.67 6.35
C GLU A 53 -4.76 10.76 6.91
N ALA A 54 -3.81 10.05 6.30
CA ALA A 54 -2.40 10.12 6.65
C ALA A 54 -1.82 11.52 6.38
N GLN A 55 -2.17 12.15 5.26
CA GLN A 55 -1.78 13.55 4.99
C GLN A 55 -2.41 14.52 5.99
N ALA A 56 -3.67 14.29 6.38
CA ALA A 56 -4.31 15.07 7.43
C ALA A 56 -3.63 14.89 8.79
N ALA A 57 -3.11 13.69 9.10
CA ALA A 57 -2.32 13.44 10.30
C ALA A 57 -1.01 14.24 10.31
N VAL A 58 -0.28 14.25 9.17
CA VAL A 58 0.90 15.11 8.98
C VAL A 58 0.54 16.57 9.23
N GLY A 59 -0.56 17.07 8.67
CA GLY A 59 -1.00 18.45 8.86
C GLY A 59 -1.29 18.80 10.34
N ARG A 60 -1.88 17.88 11.10
CA ARG A 60 -2.12 18.07 12.55
C ARG A 60 -0.81 18.08 13.33
N MET A 61 0.12 17.19 13.02
CA MET A 61 1.45 17.16 13.62
C MET A 61 2.21 18.47 13.36
N ASP A 62 2.22 18.94 12.12
CA ASP A 62 2.89 20.18 11.70
C ASP A 62 2.31 21.41 12.39
N ALA A 63 0.98 21.47 12.53
CA ALA A 63 0.31 22.54 13.25
C ALA A 63 0.72 22.60 14.74
N GLU A 64 0.85 21.45 15.41
CA GLU A 64 1.33 21.40 16.79
C GLU A 64 2.81 21.81 16.90
N VAL A 65 3.67 21.37 15.98
CA VAL A 65 5.08 21.79 15.93
C VAL A 65 5.18 23.31 15.83
N ALA A 66 4.39 23.92 14.94
CA ALA A 66 4.33 25.37 14.77
C ALA A 66 3.81 26.07 16.04
N ALA A 67 2.72 25.58 16.64
CA ALA A 67 2.16 26.13 17.87
C ALA A 67 3.18 26.10 19.03
N GLN A 68 3.95 25.02 19.17
CA GLN A 68 5.01 24.94 20.18
C GLN A 68 6.18 25.88 19.87
N ALA A 69 6.50 26.11 18.59
CA ALA A 69 7.54 27.06 18.20
C ALA A 69 7.20 28.51 18.58
N GLU A 70 5.93 28.88 18.61
CA GLU A 70 5.48 30.22 19.03
C GLU A 70 5.53 30.44 20.54
N ARG A 71 5.52 29.36 21.34
CA ARG A 71 5.56 29.45 22.80
C ARG A 71 6.94 29.88 23.30
N PHE A 72 6.96 30.57 24.44
CA PHE A 72 8.19 30.93 25.13
C PHE A 72 8.99 29.66 25.47
N ALA A 73 10.31 29.67 25.24
CA ALA A 73 11.15 28.47 25.30
C ALA A 73 11.03 27.68 26.63
N LEU A 74 10.84 28.36 27.76
CA LEU A 74 10.67 27.71 29.07
C LEU A 74 9.29 27.09 29.30
N THR A 75 8.33 27.33 28.40
CA THR A 75 6.93 26.85 28.50
C THR A 75 6.54 25.85 27.41
N ARG A 76 7.48 25.51 26.52
CA ARG A 76 7.28 24.51 25.46
C ARG A 76 7.21 23.12 26.04
N ALA A 77 6.34 22.29 25.47
CA ALA A 77 6.09 20.91 25.89
C ALA A 77 5.75 20.10 24.62
N TYR A 78 6.62 19.16 24.25
CA TYR A 78 6.55 18.45 22.97
C TYR A 78 5.89 17.06 23.05
N GLU A 79 5.30 16.71 24.20
CA GLU A 79 4.62 15.44 24.41
C GLU A 79 3.50 15.22 23.39
N ARG A 80 2.71 16.28 23.11
CA ARG A 80 1.65 16.23 22.10
C ARG A 80 2.21 16.08 20.69
N THR A 81 3.34 16.71 20.39
CA THR A 81 4.03 16.53 19.10
C THR A 81 4.46 15.07 18.90
N ILE A 82 5.03 14.44 19.94
CA ILE A 82 5.46 13.03 19.89
C ILE A 82 4.25 12.11 19.68
N GLU A 83 3.15 12.37 20.37
CA GLU A 83 1.91 11.60 20.20
C GLU A 83 1.36 11.73 18.76
N LEU A 84 1.33 12.95 18.22
CA LEU A 84 0.87 13.19 16.85
C LEU A 84 1.79 12.56 15.80
N ALA A 85 3.10 12.49 16.05
CA ALA A 85 4.04 11.78 15.19
C ALA A 85 3.75 10.27 15.19
N GLY A 86 3.53 9.65 16.36
CA GLY A 86 3.15 8.24 16.44
C GLY A 86 1.81 7.92 15.76
N LEU A 87 0.83 8.83 15.85
CA LEU A 87 -0.44 8.72 15.11
C LEU A 87 -0.23 8.85 13.59
N THR A 88 0.73 9.68 13.17
CA THR A 88 1.08 9.84 11.75
C THR A 88 1.75 8.58 11.20
N GLU A 89 2.63 7.95 11.97
CA GLU A 89 3.21 6.65 11.61
C GLU A 89 2.15 5.55 11.53
N THR A 90 1.22 5.51 12.49
CA THR A 90 0.09 4.56 12.48
C THR A 90 -0.78 4.73 11.24
N ALA A 91 -1.07 5.98 10.84
CA ALA A 91 -1.82 6.26 9.62
C ALA A 91 -1.06 5.80 8.35
N ALA A 92 0.27 5.91 8.32
CA ALA A 92 1.07 5.35 7.22
C ALA A 92 0.95 3.83 7.15
N ASP A 93 0.98 3.13 8.29
CA ASP A 93 0.78 1.67 8.33
C ASP A 93 -0.65 1.27 7.90
N GLU A 94 -1.66 2.10 8.16
CA GLU A 94 -3.02 1.90 7.66
C GLU A 94 -3.10 2.01 6.14
N VAL A 95 -2.39 2.98 5.54
CA VAL A 95 -2.24 3.09 4.09
C VAL A 95 -1.57 1.84 3.50
N GLU A 96 -0.48 1.36 4.08
CA GLU A 96 0.20 0.12 3.63
C GLU A 96 -0.77 -1.07 3.62
N ARG A 97 -1.55 -1.26 4.69
CA ARG A 97 -2.54 -2.34 4.77
C ARG A 97 -3.65 -2.18 3.73
N ALA A 98 -4.15 -0.97 3.53
CA ALA A 98 -5.20 -0.70 2.55
C ALA A 98 -4.72 -0.96 1.12
N ILE A 99 -3.47 -0.58 0.78
CA ILE A 99 -2.84 -0.90 -0.50
C ILE A 99 -2.81 -2.41 -0.73
N ASP A 100 -2.34 -3.19 0.26
CA ASP A 100 -2.24 -4.64 0.14
C ASP A 100 -3.61 -5.30 -0.07
N VAL A 101 -4.62 -4.87 0.71
CA VAL A 101 -6.01 -5.35 0.59
C VAL A 101 -6.57 -5.04 -0.79
N GLU A 102 -6.39 -3.83 -1.30
CA GLU A 102 -6.93 -3.43 -2.60
C GLU A 102 -6.24 -4.16 -3.75
N LYS A 103 -4.92 -4.34 -3.70
CA LYS A 103 -4.19 -5.15 -4.68
C LYS A 103 -4.67 -6.60 -4.70
N GLN A 104 -4.87 -7.21 -3.52
CA GLN A 104 -5.41 -8.56 -3.43
C GLN A 104 -6.84 -8.65 -4.00
N ARG A 105 -7.69 -7.65 -3.73
CA ARG A 105 -9.03 -7.55 -4.29
C ARG A 105 -9.00 -7.48 -5.82
N LEU A 106 -8.17 -6.60 -6.37
CA LEU A 106 -8.00 -6.40 -7.82
C LEU A 106 -7.46 -7.66 -8.49
N ARG A 107 -6.48 -8.34 -7.89
CA ARG A 107 -5.96 -9.61 -8.41
C ARG A 107 -7.02 -10.69 -8.45
N THR A 108 -7.78 -10.86 -7.35
CA THR A 108 -8.89 -11.82 -7.30
C THR A 108 -9.93 -11.51 -8.39
N GLN A 109 -10.28 -10.23 -8.56
CA GLN A 109 -11.20 -9.79 -9.59
C GLN A 109 -10.67 -10.08 -11.01
N ALA A 110 -9.38 -9.80 -11.26
CA ALA A 110 -8.76 -10.03 -12.55
C ALA A 110 -8.68 -11.53 -12.89
N THR A 111 -8.31 -12.39 -11.93
CA THR A 111 -8.33 -13.85 -12.10
C THR A 111 -9.73 -14.35 -12.44
N GLN A 112 -10.77 -13.84 -11.76
CA GLN A 112 -12.15 -14.21 -12.05
C GLN A 112 -12.56 -13.76 -13.47
N MET A 113 -12.21 -12.53 -13.88
CA MET A 113 -12.49 -12.03 -15.22
C MET A 113 -11.82 -12.85 -16.32
N VAL A 114 -10.58 -13.31 -16.11
CA VAL A 114 -9.89 -14.18 -17.06
C VAL A 114 -10.57 -15.55 -17.14
N ALA A 115 -10.96 -16.14 -16.01
CA ALA A 115 -11.71 -17.40 -16.01
C ALA A 115 -13.11 -17.28 -16.67
N ASP A 116 -13.78 -16.12 -16.52
CA ASP A 116 -15.01 -15.81 -17.24
C ASP A 116 -14.76 -15.67 -18.76
N ALA A 117 -13.66 -15.03 -19.15
CA ALA A 117 -13.28 -14.87 -20.55
C ALA A 117 -12.91 -16.22 -21.21
N GLU A 118 -12.17 -17.10 -20.52
CA GLU A 118 -11.85 -18.45 -20.99
C GLU A 118 -13.11 -19.27 -21.27
N ARG A 119 -14.11 -19.19 -20.38
CA ARG A 119 -15.42 -19.82 -20.59
C ARG A 119 -16.12 -19.24 -21.81
N ALA A 120 -16.21 -17.92 -21.92
CA ALA A 120 -16.86 -17.27 -23.06
C ALA A 120 -16.19 -17.62 -24.40
N VAL A 121 -14.86 -17.70 -24.44
CA VAL A 121 -14.10 -18.13 -25.62
C VAL A 121 -14.39 -19.60 -25.96
N THR A 122 -14.46 -20.47 -24.94
CA THR A 122 -14.83 -21.88 -25.13
C THR A 122 -16.24 -22.02 -25.70
N ASP A 123 -17.20 -21.27 -25.18
CA ASP A 123 -18.59 -21.25 -25.67
C ASP A 123 -18.66 -20.71 -27.10
N ALA A 124 -17.90 -19.65 -27.41
CA ALA A 124 -17.80 -19.11 -28.76
C ALA A 124 -17.22 -20.13 -29.75
N ARG A 125 -16.20 -20.88 -29.37
CA ARG A 125 -15.66 -21.98 -30.20
C ARG A 125 -16.72 -23.03 -30.51
N GLN A 126 -17.52 -23.42 -29.52
CA GLN A 126 -18.58 -24.40 -29.70
C GLN A 126 -19.66 -23.89 -30.65
N ALA A 127 -20.12 -22.65 -30.45
CA ALA A 127 -21.10 -22.02 -31.34
C ALA A 127 -20.57 -21.89 -32.79
N VAL A 128 -19.31 -21.51 -32.99
CA VAL A 128 -18.71 -21.42 -34.34
C VAL A 128 -18.61 -22.80 -35.00
N ALA A 129 -18.35 -23.87 -34.23
CA ALA A 129 -18.31 -25.23 -34.74
C ALA A 129 -19.69 -25.76 -35.19
N GLU A 130 -20.78 -25.13 -34.75
CA GLU A 130 -22.15 -25.46 -35.17
C GLU A 130 -22.58 -24.72 -36.45
N LEU A 131 -21.80 -23.73 -36.92
CA LEU A 131 -22.10 -22.94 -38.12
C LEU A 131 -21.69 -23.66 -39.42
N PRO A 132 -22.37 -23.35 -40.55
CA PRO A 132 -21.88 -23.68 -41.89
C PRO A 132 -20.47 -23.11 -42.14
N GLU A 133 -19.67 -23.79 -42.95
CA GLU A 133 -18.24 -23.46 -43.18
C GLU A 133 -18.02 -22.04 -43.72
N ASP A 134 -18.89 -21.59 -44.62
CA ASP A 134 -18.83 -20.25 -45.21
C ASP A 134 -19.14 -19.13 -44.19
N GLU A 135 -19.98 -19.40 -43.20
CA GLU A 135 -20.28 -18.48 -42.10
C GLU A 135 -19.20 -18.53 -41.00
N ALA A 136 -18.76 -19.73 -40.62
CA ALA A 136 -17.77 -19.98 -39.58
C ALA A 136 -16.43 -19.30 -39.85
N SER A 137 -16.00 -19.28 -41.12
CA SER A 137 -14.71 -18.73 -41.54
C SER A 137 -14.47 -17.27 -41.08
N SER A 138 -15.53 -16.48 -40.97
CA SER A 138 -15.46 -15.09 -40.52
C SER A 138 -15.18 -14.95 -39.02
N PHE A 139 -15.68 -15.88 -38.20
CA PHE A 139 -15.55 -15.84 -36.73
C PHE A 139 -14.29 -16.53 -36.20
N LEU A 140 -13.69 -17.45 -36.96
CA LEU A 140 -12.51 -18.21 -36.51
C LEU A 140 -11.32 -17.30 -36.18
N ASN A 141 -11.11 -16.22 -36.96
CA ASN A 141 -10.05 -15.25 -36.68
C ASN A 141 -10.30 -14.47 -35.38
N ASP A 142 -11.55 -14.10 -35.12
CA ASP A 142 -11.93 -13.35 -33.91
C ASP A 142 -11.77 -14.22 -32.66
N VAL A 143 -12.20 -15.48 -32.73
CA VAL A 143 -12.03 -16.45 -31.64
C VAL A 143 -10.55 -16.71 -31.35
N ALA A 144 -9.72 -16.88 -32.38
CA ALA A 144 -8.28 -17.03 -32.21
C ALA A 144 -7.62 -15.78 -31.60
N GLY A 145 -8.07 -14.58 -31.99
CA GLY A 145 -7.62 -13.32 -31.40
C GLY A 145 -8.02 -13.19 -29.92
N ALA A 146 -9.23 -13.62 -29.57
CA ALA A 146 -9.70 -13.65 -28.18
C ALA A 146 -8.90 -14.65 -27.33
N GLU A 147 -8.64 -15.85 -27.85
CA GLU A 147 -7.77 -16.86 -27.20
C GLU A 147 -6.38 -16.30 -26.90
N ALA A 148 -5.75 -15.66 -27.88
CA ALA A 148 -4.44 -15.04 -27.70
C ALA A 148 -4.46 -13.92 -26.65
N SER A 149 -5.54 -13.12 -26.62
CA SER A 149 -5.71 -12.04 -25.64
C SER A 149 -5.89 -12.58 -24.21
N VAL A 150 -6.68 -13.64 -24.05
CA VAL A 150 -6.88 -14.33 -22.76
C VAL A 150 -5.59 -14.98 -22.27
N ALA A 151 -4.84 -15.62 -23.17
CA ALA A 151 -3.52 -16.19 -22.84
C ALA A 151 -2.54 -15.10 -22.36
N ALA A 152 -2.46 -13.97 -23.06
CA ALA A 152 -1.62 -12.84 -22.66
C ALA A 152 -2.03 -12.26 -21.29
N ALA A 153 -3.34 -12.20 -20.99
CA ALA A 153 -3.84 -11.76 -19.69
C ALA A 153 -3.44 -12.72 -18.55
N ASN A 154 -3.53 -14.03 -18.78
CA ASN A 154 -3.04 -15.05 -17.83
C ASN A 154 -1.53 -14.91 -17.57
N GLU A 155 -0.73 -14.72 -18.62
CA GLU A 155 0.71 -14.50 -18.48
C GLU A 155 1.06 -13.19 -17.77
N ALA A 156 0.23 -12.16 -17.91
CA ALA A 156 0.39 -10.91 -17.17
C ALA A 156 0.12 -11.13 -15.68
N LEU A 157 -0.96 -11.83 -15.32
CA LEU A 157 -1.29 -12.14 -13.93
C LEU A 157 -0.25 -13.03 -13.25
N ALA A 158 0.32 -14.00 -13.99
CA ALA A 158 1.36 -14.89 -13.47
C ALA A 158 2.73 -14.22 -13.28
N ARG A 159 2.98 -13.06 -13.89
CA ARG A 159 4.23 -12.30 -13.69
C ARG A 159 4.19 -11.36 -12.49
N ASP A 160 2.99 -11.13 -11.95
CA ASP A 160 2.74 -10.27 -10.79
C ASP A 160 2.67 -11.08 -9.47
N GLU A 161 3.05 -12.37 -9.49
CA GLU A 161 3.28 -13.23 -8.31
C GLU A 161 4.70 -13.12 -7.77
#